data_AF-A0A6N4DDN4-F1
#
_entry.id   AF-A0A6N4DDN4-F1
#
_cell.length_a   1.000
_cell.length_b   1.000
_cell.length_c   1.000
_cell.angle_alpha   90.00
_cell.angle_beta   90.00
_cell.angle_gamma   90.00
#
_symmetry.space_group_name_H-M   'P 1'
#
loop_
_entity.id
_entity.type
_entity.pdbx_description
1 polymer ?
#
loop_
_entity_poly.entity_id
_entity_poly.type
_entity_poly.pdbx_seq_one_letter_code
_entity_poly.pdbx_strand_id
1 'polypeptide(L)'
;DLEFSRRSANGEGLVKIESELEKARKDMRELETEVQQETEKLQAINAERQQKVLVRRAEREQQRAERIAQFEQTMAQTLCDYGRTLRSLPNGENITFILEGAGDKEQGGEDKIFIFSKRNVTECSGSDGASDLLAEAVTYSF
;
A
#
# COMPACT_ATOMS: atom_id res chain seq x y z
N ASP A 1 3.80 -22.48 48.98
CA ASP A 1 4.43 -21.44 49.80
C ASP A 1 5.79 -21.95 50.28
N LEU A 2 6.84 -21.70 49.48
CA LEU A 2 8.20 -22.21 49.76
C LEU A 2 8.84 -21.48 50.95
N GLU A 3 8.44 -20.23 51.20
CA GLU A 3 8.81 -19.46 52.40
C GLU A 3 8.25 -20.09 53.68
N PHE A 4 7.02 -20.62 53.63
CA PHE A 4 6.42 -21.39 54.73
C PHE A 4 7.14 -22.73 54.99
N SER A 5 7.52 -23.46 53.94
CA SER A 5 8.29 -24.71 54.06
C SER A 5 9.71 -24.47 54.59
N ARG A 6 10.35 -23.34 54.25
CA ARG A 6 11.67 -22.96 54.79
C ARG A 6 11.62 -22.76 56.31
N ARG A 7 10.57 -22.14 56.85
CA ARG A 7 10.41 -21.95 58.30
C ARG A 7 10.10 -23.23 59.09
N SER A 8 9.67 -24.28 58.39
CA SER A 8 9.17 -25.54 58.98
C SER A 8 10.17 -26.70 58.89
N ALA A 9 11.30 -26.53 58.20
CA ALA A 9 12.26 -27.58 57.90
C ALA A 9 13.50 -27.53 58.83
N ASN A 10 13.92 -28.68 59.38
CA ASN A 10 15.20 -28.80 60.08
C ASN A 10 16.38 -28.91 59.09
N GLY A 11 17.52 -28.28 59.42
CA GLY A 11 18.87 -28.49 58.84
C GLY A 11 18.94 -28.86 57.35
N GLU A 12 18.90 -30.16 57.04
CA GLU A 12 19.01 -30.68 55.66
C GLU A 12 17.88 -30.24 54.71
N GLY A 13 16.66 -29.99 55.23
CA GLY A 13 15.54 -29.51 54.43
C GLY A 13 15.68 -28.04 54.04
N LEU A 14 16.29 -27.22 54.90
CA LEU A 14 16.61 -25.81 54.64
C LEU A 14 17.62 -25.67 53.49
N VAL A 15 18.69 -26.46 53.52
CA VAL A 15 19.75 -26.46 52.50
C VAL A 15 19.21 -26.85 51.11
N LYS A 16 18.30 -27.84 51.06
CA LYS A 16 17.64 -28.23 49.79
C LYS A 16 16.75 -27.12 49.25
N ILE A 17 15.92 -26.51 50.10
CA ILE A 17 15.04 -25.41 49.71
C ILE A 17 15.86 -24.19 49.24
N GLU A 18 16.94 -23.83 49.93
CA GLU A 18 17.83 -22.74 49.49
C GLU A 18 18.50 -23.03 48.14
N SER A 19 18.95 -24.27 47.93
CA SER A 19 19.52 -24.68 46.65
C SER A 19 18.51 -24.61 45.50
N GLU A 20 17.26 -25.04 45.74
CA GLU A 20 16.18 -24.94 44.74
C GLU A 20 15.80 -23.47 44.45
N LEU A 21 15.81 -22.61 45.46
CA LEU A 21 15.48 -21.20 45.33
C LEU A 21 16.56 -20.44 44.56
N GLU A 22 17.84 -20.76 44.77
CA GLU A 22 18.95 -20.19 43.99
C GLU A 22 18.96 -20.68 42.54
N LYS A 23 18.62 -21.96 42.29
CA LYS A 23 18.42 -22.47 40.93
C LYS A 23 17.27 -21.73 40.23
N ALA A 24 16.11 -21.65 40.87
CA ALA A 24 14.95 -20.94 40.31
C ALA A 24 15.27 -19.46 40.02
N ARG A 25 16.03 -18.78 40.89
CA ARG A 25 16.49 -17.39 40.65
C ARG A 25 17.44 -17.29 39.46
N LYS A 26 18.34 -18.26 39.29
CA LYS A 26 19.25 -18.29 38.15
C LYS A 26 18.50 -18.52 36.85
N ASP A 27 17.60 -19.49 36.82
CA ASP A 27 16.76 -19.81 35.67
C ASP A 27 15.87 -18.62 35.28
N MET A 28 15.32 -17.88 36.25
CA MET A 28 14.57 -16.65 35.96
C MET A 28 15.43 -15.55 35.34
N ARG A 29 16.66 -15.33 35.82
CA ARG A 29 17.55 -14.32 35.21
C ARG A 29 17.97 -14.69 33.79
N GLU A 30 18.21 -15.97 33.54
CA GLU A 30 18.52 -16.48 32.20
C GLU A 30 17.31 -16.28 31.27
N LEU A 31 16.11 -16.63 31.72
CA LEU A 31 14.87 -16.45 30.96
C LEU A 31 14.55 -14.96 30.72
N GLU A 32 14.74 -14.08 31.70
CA GLU A 32 14.57 -12.63 31.55
C GLU A 32 15.52 -12.07 30.48
N THR A 33 16.76 -12.56 30.45
CA THR A 33 17.75 -12.16 29.45
C THR A 33 17.35 -12.63 28.04
N GLU A 34 16.88 -13.88 27.93
CA GLU A 34 16.39 -14.43 26.66
C GLU A 34 15.16 -13.68 26.14
N VAL A 35 14.19 -13.39 27.01
CA VAL A 35 12.99 -12.60 26.69
C VAL A 35 13.38 -11.19 26.24
N GLN A 36 14.34 -10.55 26.90
CA GLN A 36 14.81 -9.22 26.51
C GLN A 36 15.45 -9.25 25.11
N GLN A 37 16.31 -10.22 24.84
CA GLN A 37 16.95 -10.38 23.53
C GLN A 37 15.93 -10.65 22.42
N GLU A 38 14.96 -11.53 22.66
CA GLU A 38 13.88 -11.79 21.69
C GLU A 38 13.00 -10.57 21.47
N THR A 39 12.71 -9.80 22.53
CA THR A 39 11.95 -8.54 22.42
C THR A 39 12.68 -7.52 21.55
N GLU A 40 13.99 -7.34 21.75
CA GLU A 40 14.81 -6.44 20.93
C GLU A 40 14.86 -6.88 19.46
N LYS A 41 15.02 -8.18 19.19
CA LYS A 41 14.95 -8.73 17.83
C LYS A 41 13.59 -8.47 17.18
N LEU A 42 12.50 -8.72 17.90
CA LEU A 42 11.15 -8.46 17.40
C LEU A 42 10.92 -6.97 17.09
N GLN A 43 11.40 -6.08 17.95
CA GLN A 43 11.33 -4.63 17.71
C GLN A 43 12.09 -4.23 16.44
N ALA A 44 13.32 -4.74 16.25
CA ALA A 44 14.11 -4.46 15.06
C ALA A 44 13.42 -4.98 13.77
N ILE A 45 12.92 -6.22 13.80
CA ILE A 45 12.19 -6.82 12.67
C ILE A 45 10.92 -6.01 12.35
N ASN A 46 10.18 -5.57 13.37
CA ASN A 46 8.98 -4.77 13.18
C ASN A 46 9.29 -3.40 12.57
N ALA A 47 10.34 -2.73 13.03
CA ALA A 47 10.79 -1.45 12.48
C ALA A 47 11.20 -1.59 11.00
N GLU A 48 12.00 -2.62 10.67
CA GLU A 48 12.41 -2.90 9.29
C GLU A 48 11.19 -3.22 8.40
N ARG A 49 10.25 -4.01 8.91
CA ARG A 49 9.02 -4.35 8.19
C ARG A 49 8.18 -3.10 7.92
N GLN A 50 8.01 -2.23 8.90
CA GLN A 50 7.27 -0.96 8.72
C GLN A 50 7.92 -0.10 7.63
N GLN A 51 9.24 0.06 7.67
CA GLN A 51 9.96 0.82 6.65
C GLN A 51 9.79 0.20 5.26
N LYS A 52 9.93 -1.13 5.12
CA LYS A 52 9.72 -1.84 3.85
C LYS A 52 8.29 -1.68 3.33
N VAL A 53 7.28 -1.70 4.20
CA VAL A 53 5.88 -1.50 3.80
C VAL A 53 5.67 -0.09 3.25
N LEU A 54 6.24 0.93 3.89
CA LEU A 54 6.15 2.32 3.43
C LEU A 54 6.81 2.51 2.06
N VAL A 55 8.05 2.03 1.90
CA VAL A 55 8.78 2.12 0.62
C VAL A 55 8.02 1.40 -0.48
N ARG A 56 7.61 0.15 -0.26
CA ARG A 56 6.86 -0.60 -1.27
C ARG A 56 5.51 0.02 -1.59
N ARG A 57 4.87 0.70 -0.64
CA ARG A 57 3.61 1.42 -0.88
C ARG A 57 3.85 2.59 -1.83
N ALA A 58 4.85 3.42 -1.54
CA ALA A 58 5.23 4.55 -2.38
C ALA A 58 5.61 4.09 -3.80
N GLU A 59 6.44 3.05 -3.93
CA GLU A 59 6.81 2.47 -5.23
C GLU A 59 5.58 1.98 -6.02
N ARG A 60 4.64 1.30 -5.35
CA ARG A 60 3.40 0.84 -6.01
C ARG A 60 2.53 2.00 -6.46
N GLU A 61 2.41 3.04 -5.65
CA GLU A 61 1.64 4.24 -5.98
C GLU A 61 2.25 4.98 -7.18
N GLN A 62 3.58 5.15 -7.20
CA GLN A 62 4.30 5.74 -8.33
C GLN A 62 4.14 4.91 -9.61
N GLN A 63 4.43 3.61 -9.55
CA GLN A 63 4.30 2.74 -10.72
C GLN A 63 2.85 2.66 -11.23
N ARG A 64 1.85 2.74 -10.33
CA ARG A 64 0.45 2.84 -10.73
C ARG A 64 0.19 4.13 -11.49
N ALA A 65 0.65 5.28 -10.97
CA ALA A 65 0.47 6.57 -11.63
C ALA A 65 1.12 6.60 -13.03
N GLU A 66 2.35 6.09 -13.15
CA GLU A 66 3.06 5.99 -14.44
C GLU A 66 2.31 5.11 -15.45
N ARG A 67 1.83 3.93 -15.02
CA ARG A 67 1.04 3.05 -15.91
C ARG A 67 -0.27 3.68 -16.35
N ILE A 68 -0.97 4.37 -15.46
CA ILE A 68 -2.21 5.07 -15.78
C ILE A 68 -1.92 6.17 -16.81
N ALA A 69 -0.91 7.01 -16.57
CA ALA A 69 -0.53 8.07 -17.50
C ALA A 69 -0.14 7.54 -18.88
N GLN A 70 0.63 6.44 -18.94
CA GLN A 70 0.99 5.80 -20.20
C GLN A 70 -0.24 5.23 -20.93
N PHE A 71 -1.16 4.63 -20.19
CA PHE A 71 -2.42 4.13 -20.75
C PHE A 71 -3.27 5.28 -21.30
N GLU A 72 -3.46 6.35 -20.53
CA GLU A 72 -4.23 7.54 -20.93
C GLU A 72 -3.68 8.16 -22.21
N GLN A 73 -2.34 8.29 -22.30
CA GLN A 73 -1.69 8.79 -23.51
C GLN A 73 -1.93 7.87 -24.72
N THR A 74 -1.79 6.55 -24.53
CA THR A 74 -2.00 5.57 -25.61
C THR A 74 -3.45 5.56 -26.07
N MET A 75 -4.39 5.64 -25.14
CA MET A 75 -5.82 5.73 -25.39
C MET A 75 -6.15 6.99 -26.19
N ALA A 76 -5.67 8.16 -25.76
CA ALA A 76 -5.90 9.42 -26.46
C ALA A 76 -5.27 9.42 -27.85
N GLN A 77 -4.05 8.92 -28.00
CA GLN A 77 -3.41 8.75 -29.30
C GLN A 77 -4.25 7.87 -30.24
N THR A 78 -4.76 6.75 -29.72
CA THR A 78 -5.64 5.86 -30.48
C THR A 78 -6.92 6.59 -30.91
N LEU A 79 -7.53 7.38 -30.03
CA LEU A 79 -8.69 8.19 -30.39
C LEU A 79 -8.36 9.21 -31.48
N CYS A 80 -7.20 9.84 -31.44
CA CYS A 80 -6.76 10.79 -32.46
C CYS A 80 -6.51 10.10 -33.82
N ASP A 81 -5.83 8.95 -33.82
CA ASP A 81 -5.51 8.18 -35.02
C ASP A 81 -6.78 7.73 -35.75
N TYR A 82 -7.77 7.26 -34.99
CA TYR A 82 -9.03 6.77 -35.53
C TYR A 82 -10.15 7.81 -35.55
N GLY A 83 -9.97 8.98 -34.95
CA GLY A 83 -11.01 9.98 -34.78
C GLY A 83 -11.61 10.46 -36.09
N ARG A 84 -10.78 10.56 -37.14
CA ARG A 84 -11.22 10.93 -38.49
C ARG A 84 -12.23 9.94 -39.09
N THR A 85 -12.29 8.70 -38.61
CA THR A 85 -13.28 7.70 -39.06
C THR A 85 -14.68 7.98 -38.52
N LEU A 86 -14.80 8.77 -37.44
CA LEU A 86 -16.06 9.11 -36.79
C LEU A 86 -16.78 10.31 -37.43
N ARG A 87 -16.31 10.80 -38.59
CA ARG A 87 -16.84 12.00 -39.26
C ARG A 87 -18.33 11.91 -39.58
N SER A 88 -18.85 10.72 -39.85
CA SER A 88 -20.26 10.47 -40.17
C SER A 88 -21.20 10.59 -38.97
N LEU A 89 -20.67 10.56 -37.74
CA LEU A 89 -21.49 10.69 -36.53
C LEU A 89 -21.84 12.16 -36.25
N PRO A 90 -23.00 12.43 -35.62
CA PRO A 90 -23.37 13.78 -35.18
C PRO A 90 -22.32 14.41 -34.26
N ASN A 91 -22.15 15.73 -34.33
CA ASN A 91 -21.14 16.43 -33.53
C ASN A 91 -21.44 16.46 -32.02
N GLY A 92 -22.68 16.18 -31.61
CA GLY A 92 -23.08 16.12 -30.20
C GLY A 92 -22.79 14.79 -29.51
N GLU A 93 -22.22 13.82 -30.23
CA GLU A 93 -21.87 12.52 -29.66
C GLU A 93 -20.64 12.61 -28.75
N ASN A 94 -20.59 11.72 -27.77
CA ASN A 94 -19.49 11.62 -26.81
C ASN A 94 -18.95 10.19 -26.76
N ILE A 95 -17.66 10.08 -26.45
CA ILE A 95 -16.97 8.82 -26.23
C ILE A 95 -16.58 8.78 -24.76
N THR A 96 -17.06 7.76 -24.05
CA THR A 96 -16.82 7.62 -22.61
C THR A 96 -15.92 6.42 -22.35
N PHE A 97 -14.87 6.62 -21.57
CA PHE A 97 -14.02 5.56 -21.04
C PHE A 97 -14.15 5.53 -19.52
N ILE A 98 -14.23 4.32 -18.98
CA ILE A 98 -14.20 4.05 -17.54
C ILE A 98 -12.94 3.26 -17.27
N LEU A 99 -12.01 3.85 -16.53
CA LEU A 99 -10.77 3.23 -16.13
C LEU A 99 -10.90 2.75 -14.69
N GLU A 100 -11.13 1.44 -14.57
CA GLU A 100 -11.27 0.79 -13.28
C GLU A 100 -10.01 0.96 -12.44
N GLY A 101 -10.18 1.36 -11.18
CA GLY A 101 -9.06 1.49 -10.26
C GLY A 101 -8.06 2.59 -10.65
N ALA A 102 -8.44 3.56 -11.49
CA ALA A 102 -7.63 4.73 -11.89
C ALA A 102 -8.11 6.05 -11.28
N GLY A 103 -9.15 6.00 -10.45
CA GLY A 103 -9.74 7.16 -9.77
C GLY A 103 -8.79 7.82 -8.77
N ASP A 104 -9.20 9.04 -8.40
CA ASP A 104 -8.65 9.83 -7.31
C ASP A 104 -9.38 9.49 -6.01
N LYS A 105 -8.63 8.90 -5.09
CA LYS A 105 -9.13 8.52 -3.76
C LYS A 105 -9.53 9.72 -2.92
N GLU A 106 -8.95 10.90 -3.14
CA GLU A 106 -9.34 12.13 -2.43
C GLU A 106 -10.73 12.60 -2.85
N GLN A 107 -11.14 12.28 -4.07
CA GLN A 107 -12.47 12.56 -4.61
C GLN A 107 -13.48 11.44 -4.29
N GLY A 108 -13.06 10.44 -3.52
CA GLY A 108 -13.92 9.34 -3.05
C GLY A 108 -14.18 8.24 -4.09
N GLY A 109 -13.46 8.25 -5.22
CA GLY A 109 -13.69 7.30 -6.30
C GLY A 109 -12.53 6.33 -6.56
N GLU A 110 -12.88 5.09 -6.88
CA GLU A 110 -11.94 4.05 -7.32
C GLU A 110 -11.68 4.14 -8.83
N ASP A 111 -12.66 4.59 -9.61
CA ASP A 111 -12.64 4.58 -11.07
C ASP A 111 -12.52 6.00 -11.63
N LYS A 112 -11.83 6.12 -12.77
CA LYS A 112 -11.70 7.39 -13.48
C LYS A 112 -12.50 7.35 -14.77
N ILE A 113 -13.39 8.32 -14.94
CA ILE A 113 -14.21 8.45 -16.14
C ILE A 113 -13.65 9.57 -17.00
N PHE A 114 -13.43 9.29 -18.28
CA PHE A 114 -13.15 10.29 -19.30
C PHE A 114 -14.33 10.41 -20.25
N ILE A 115 -14.76 11.64 -20.53
CA ILE A 115 -15.76 11.94 -21.55
C ILE A 115 -15.11 12.86 -22.58
N PHE A 116 -14.94 12.34 -23.79
CA PHE A 116 -14.41 13.08 -24.93
C PHE A 116 -15.56 13.47 -25.86
N SER A 117 -15.61 14.73 -26.26
CA SER A 117 -16.53 15.13 -27.32
C SER A 117 -16.04 14.59 -28.67
N LYS A 118 -16.97 14.12 -29.52
CA LYS A 118 -16.61 13.68 -30.88
C LYS A 118 -15.90 14.79 -31.65
N ARG A 119 -16.30 16.06 -31.43
CA ARG A 119 -15.65 17.23 -32.03
C ARG A 119 -14.14 17.23 -31.73
N ASN A 120 -13.75 17.18 -30.46
CA ASN A 120 -12.34 17.27 -30.06
C ASN A 120 -11.55 16.06 -30.57
N VAL A 121 -12.15 14.85 -30.54
CA VAL A 121 -11.52 13.66 -31.11
C VAL A 121 -11.29 13.79 -32.63
N THR A 122 -12.20 14.42 -33.37
CA THR A 122 -12.01 14.64 -34.82
C THR A 122 -11.06 15.78 -35.18
N GLU A 123 -10.90 16.75 -34.28
CA GLU A 123 -9.99 17.89 -34.43
C GLU A 123 -8.58 17.55 -33.92
N CYS A 124 -8.44 16.48 -33.12
CA CYS A 124 -7.16 15.99 -32.65
C CYS A 124 -6.19 15.69 -33.80
N SER A 125 -5.06 16.40 -33.82
CA SER A 125 -4.04 16.27 -34.84
C SER A 125 -2.67 16.75 -34.34
N GLY A 126 -1.60 16.39 -35.04
CA GLY A 126 -0.24 16.80 -34.68
C GLY A 126 0.39 15.97 -33.55
N SER A 127 1.60 16.35 -33.15
CA SER A 127 2.39 15.65 -32.12
C SER A 127 1.80 15.77 -30.72
N ASP A 128 1.11 16.87 -30.43
CA ASP A 128 0.58 17.18 -29.10
C ASP A 128 -0.91 16.87 -28.96
N GLY A 129 -1.56 16.43 -30.04
CA GLY A 129 -3.01 16.27 -30.08
C GLY A 129 -3.57 15.32 -29.01
N ALA A 130 -2.84 14.24 -28.67
CA ALA A 130 -3.27 13.33 -27.61
C ALA A 130 -3.26 14.00 -26.22
N SER A 131 -2.25 14.83 -25.94
CA SER A 131 -2.13 15.59 -24.69
C SER A 131 -3.23 16.65 -24.60
N ASP A 132 -3.49 17.36 -25.71
CA ASP A 132 -4.56 18.35 -25.81
C ASP A 132 -5.93 17.71 -25.61
N LEU A 133 -6.16 16.55 -26.26
CA LEU A 133 -7.42 15.80 -26.14
C LEU A 133 -7.67 15.35 -24.69
N LEU A 134 -6.64 14.93 -23.97
CA LEU A 134 -6.74 14.59 -22.54
C LEU A 134 -7.07 15.82 -21.69
N ALA A 135 -6.48 16.98 -21.99
CA ALA A 135 -6.72 18.23 -21.26
C ALA A 135 -8.14 18.78 -21.48
N GLU A 136 -8.72 18.55 -22.66
CA GLU A 136 -10.08 18.96 -22.99
C GLU A 136 -11.17 17.99 -22.52
N ALA A 137 -10.79 16.80 -22.05
CA ALA A 137 -11.74 15.80 -21.59
C ALA A 137 -12.43 16.23 -20.30
N VAL A 138 -13.73 15.96 -20.20
CA VAL A 138 -14.43 16.06 -18.91
C VAL A 138 -14.09 14.80 -18.11
N THR A 139 -13.61 14.99 -16.88
CA THR A 139 -13.17 13.88 -16.02
C THR A 139 -13.95 13.82 -14.72
N TYR A 140 -14.21 12.60 -14.27
CA TYR A 140 -14.80 12.32 -12.96
C TYR A 140 -14.04 11.21 -12.27
N SER A 141 -14.09 11.20 -10.94
CA SER A 141 -13.68 10.08 -10.12
C SER A 141 -14.91 9.53 -9.37
N PHE A 142 -15.16 8.23 -9.47
CA PHE A 142 -16.33 7.56 -8.88
C PHE A 142 -15.98 6.32 -8.09
#